data_AF-A0A6P0WZJ5-F1
#
_entry.id   AF-A0A6P0WZJ5-F1
#
_cell.length_a   1.000
_cell.length_b   1.000
_cell.length_c   1.000
_cell.angle_alpha   90.00
_cell.angle_beta   90.00
_cell.angle_gamma   90.00
#
_symmetry.space_group_name_H-M   'P 1'
#
loop_
_entity.id
_entity.type
_entity.pdbx_description
1 polymer ?
#
loop_
_entity_poly.entity_id
_entity_poly.type
_entity_poly.pdbx_seq_one_letter_code
_entity_poly.pdbx_strand_id
1 'polypeptide(L)'
;MDRLEHYRKSVKTLLKNYANSISKNPEPEVEIELVFDTEKDRYLLLNVGWRGAKRVHHCLFHCDIKDDKIWLQENNTEIEVDRDLQEMGISQKEIVVGFHHPSVREYSDFATA
;
A
#
# COMPACT_ATOMS: atom_id res chain seq x y z
N MET A 1 -12.23 13.89 -10.46
CA MET A 1 -13.26 13.10 -9.74
C MET A 1 -13.16 11.63 -10.14
N ASP A 2 -13.29 11.30 -11.43
CA ASP A 2 -13.22 9.91 -11.90
C ASP A 2 -11.86 9.22 -11.64
N ARG A 3 -10.75 9.92 -11.91
CA ARG A 3 -9.38 9.40 -11.67
C ARG A 3 -9.07 9.17 -10.18
N LEU A 4 -9.42 10.12 -9.32
CA LEU A 4 -9.24 9.99 -7.88
C LEU A 4 -10.05 8.80 -7.33
N GLU A 5 -11.31 8.67 -7.74
CA GLU A 5 -12.15 7.52 -7.35
C GLU A 5 -11.59 6.20 -7.89
N HIS A 6 -11.04 6.19 -9.11
CA HIS A 6 -10.33 5.03 -9.64
C HIS A 6 -9.15 4.65 -8.75
N TYR A 7 -8.29 5.60 -8.36
CA TYR A 7 -7.16 5.33 -7.47
C TYR A 7 -7.58 4.82 -6.10
N ARG A 8 -8.57 5.48 -5.48
CA ARG A 8 -9.14 5.05 -4.20
C ARG A 8 -9.66 3.62 -4.28
N LYS A 9 -10.34 3.27 -5.37
CA LYS A 9 -10.84 1.92 -5.61
C LYS A 9 -9.71 0.93 -5.82
N SER A 10 -8.71 1.25 -6.64
CA SER A 10 -7.57 0.39 -6.93
C SER A 10 -6.75 0.10 -5.67
N VAL A 11 -6.36 1.14 -4.92
CA VAL A 11 -5.60 0.98 -3.66
C VAL A 11 -6.38 0.18 -2.62
N LYS A 12 -7.67 0.46 -2.41
CA LYS A 12 -8.49 -0.34 -1.47
C LYS A 12 -8.63 -1.79 -1.93
N THR A 13 -8.76 -2.03 -3.24
CA THR A 13 -8.90 -3.39 -3.79
C THR A 13 -7.62 -4.17 -3.61
N LEU A 14 -6.47 -3.58 -3.95
CA LEU A 14 -5.14 -4.12 -3.71
C LEU A 14 -4.96 -4.54 -2.25
N LEU A 15 -5.16 -3.62 -1.30
CA LEU A 15 -4.97 -3.92 0.13
C LEU A 15 -5.95 -4.99 0.65
N LYS A 16 -7.21 -4.98 0.19
CA LYS A 16 -8.19 -6.03 0.51
C LYS A 16 -7.76 -7.39 -0.04
N ASN A 17 -7.20 -7.44 -1.25
CA ASN A 17 -6.74 -8.69 -1.86
C ASN A 17 -5.60 -9.30 -1.04
N TYR A 18 -4.63 -8.50 -0.61
CA TYR A 18 -3.56 -8.99 0.26
C TYR A 18 -4.07 -9.38 1.65
N ALA A 19 -4.93 -8.57 2.27
CA ALA A 19 -5.54 -8.92 3.55
C ALA A 19 -6.27 -10.28 3.46
N ASN A 20 -7.07 -10.47 2.41
CA ASN A 20 -7.77 -11.74 2.16
C ASN A 20 -6.81 -12.91 1.91
N SER A 21 -5.69 -12.66 1.22
CA SER A 21 -4.67 -13.68 0.95
C SER A 21 -4.00 -14.15 2.26
N ILE A 22 -3.60 -13.21 3.12
CA ILE A 22 -2.97 -13.51 4.41
C ILE A 22 -3.98 -14.21 5.33
N SER A 23 -5.24 -13.78 5.34
CA SER A 23 -6.32 -14.40 6.13
C SER A 23 -6.61 -15.86 5.77
N LYS A 24 -6.15 -16.38 4.61
CA LYS A 24 -6.31 -17.81 4.27
C LYS A 24 -5.44 -18.71 5.15
N ASN A 25 -4.32 -18.19 5.66
CA ASN A 25 -3.41 -18.88 6.57
C ASN A 25 -3.15 -17.97 7.78
N PRO A 26 -4.14 -17.80 8.67
CA PRO A 26 -4.06 -16.84 9.75
C PRO A 26 -2.99 -17.27 10.76
N GLU A 27 -2.24 -16.29 11.26
CA GLU A 27 -1.35 -16.49 12.39
C GLU A 27 -2.14 -16.31 13.70
N PRO A 28 -2.08 -17.27 14.65
CA PRO A 28 -2.76 -17.12 15.93
C PRO A 28 -2.33 -15.84 16.66
N GLU A 29 -3.30 -15.15 17.27
CA GLU A 29 -3.07 -13.93 18.06
C GLU A 29 -2.48 -12.74 17.26
N VAL A 30 -2.44 -12.82 15.92
CA VAL A 30 -2.07 -11.71 15.04
C VAL A 30 -3.24 -11.38 14.12
N GLU A 31 -3.79 -10.18 14.31
CA GLU A 31 -4.87 -9.64 13.49
C GLU A 31 -4.32 -8.90 12.28
N ILE A 32 -5.11 -8.92 11.21
CA ILE A 32 -4.87 -8.16 9.98
C ILE A 32 -5.83 -6.98 10.00
N GLU A 33 -5.29 -5.77 10.05
CA GLU A 33 -6.07 -4.53 10.11
C GLU A 33 -5.96 -3.75 8.81
N LEU A 34 -7.11 -3.36 8.24
CA LEU A 34 -7.20 -2.42 7.13
C LEU A 34 -7.61 -1.06 7.67
N VAL A 35 -6.79 -0.04 7.45
CA VAL A 35 -7.05 1.34 7.88
C VAL A 35 -7.20 2.21 6.65
N PHE A 36 -8.41 2.72 6.42
CA PHE A 36 -8.72 3.60 5.28
C PHE A 36 -9.22 4.95 5.78
N ASP A 37 -8.37 5.96 5.71
CA ASP A 37 -8.75 7.37 5.87
C ASP A 37 -9.01 7.94 4.47
N THR A 38 -10.27 7.95 4.05
CA THR A 38 -10.68 8.47 2.74
C THR A 38 -10.78 9.99 2.70
N GLU A 39 -10.79 10.66 3.86
CA GLU A 39 -10.82 12.12 3.92
C GLU A 39 -9.43 12.70 3.65
N LYS A 40 -8.38 12.01 4.11
CA LYS A 40 -6.98 12.41 3.91
C LYS A 40 -6.22 11.53 2.93
N ASP A 41 -6.92 10.58 2.31
CA ASP A 41 -6.39 9.64 1.33
C ASP A 41 -5.17 8.84 1.81
N ARG A 42 -5.31 8.19 2.96
CA ARG A 42 -4.29 7.31 3.57
C ARG A 42 -4.83 5.90 3.75
N TYR A 43 -4.06 4.92 3.28
CA TYR A 43 -4.49 3.54 3.18
C TYR A 43 -3.39 2.61 3.70
N LEU A 44 -3.67 1.86 4.76
CA LEU A 44 -2.70 0.98 5.39
C LEU A 44 -3.25 -0.45 5.53
N LEU A 45 -2.33 -1.40 5.46
CA LEU A 45 -2.52 -2.79 5.89
C LEU A 45 -1.51 -3.09 7.00
N LEU A 46 -2.00 -3.50 8.17
CA LEU A 46 -1.17 -3.79 9.33
C LEU A 46 -1.36 -5.22 9.83
N ASN A 47 -0.31 -5.75 10.43
CA ASN A 47 -0.39 -6.87 11.36
C ASN A 47 -0.30 -6.35 12.79
N VAL A 48 -1.27 -6.72 13.63
CA VAL A 48 -1.40 -6.24 15.00
C VAL A 48 -1.71 -7.41 15.91
N GLY A 49 -0.83 -7.70 16.87
CA GLY A 49 -1.05 -8.83 17.78
C GLY A 49 0.19 -9.24 18.56
N TRP A 50 0.28 -10.53 18.88
CA TRP A 50 1.39 -11.11 19.64
C TRP A 50 1.87 -12.42 19.01
N ARG A 51 3.19 -12.63 19.05
CA ARG A 51 3.85 -13.90 18.73
C ARG A 51 4.49 -14.40 20.01
N GLY A 52 3.71 -15.11 20.83
CA GLY A 52 4.09 -15.42 22.20
C GLY A 52 4.37 -14.12 22.97
N ALA A 53 5.57 -13.97 23.52
CA ALA A 53 5.97 -12.77 24.26
C ALA A 53 6.36 -11.57 23.38
N LYS A 54 6.39 -11.71 22.04
CA LYS A 54 6.81 -10.64 21.13
C LYS A 54 5.60 -9.87 20.60
N ARG A 55 5.59 -8.55 20.82
CA ARG A 55 4.60 -7.65 20.21
C ARG A 55 4.74 -7.64 18.69
N VAL A 56 3.62 -7.79 18.00
CA VAL A 56 3.50 -7.52 16.56
C VAL A 56 2.70 -6.24 16.38
N HIS A 57 3.33 -5.23 15.79
CA HIS A 57 2.68 -4.00 15.35
C HIS A 57 3.46 -3.50 14.14
N HIS A 58 3.05 -3.95 12.95
CA HIS A 58 3.86 -3.82 11.75
C HIS A 58 3.00 -3.42 10.56
N CYS A 59 3.35 -2.35 9.89
CA CYS A 59 2.70 -1.91 8.66
C CYS A 59 3.30 -2.68 7.48
N LEU A 60 2.48 -3.50 6.81
CA LEU A 60 2.88 -4.27 5.65
C LEU A 60 2.92 -3.38 4.40
N PHE A 61 1.87 -2.60 4.20
CA PHE A 61 1.75 -1.64 3.12
C PHE A 61 1.18 -0.32 3.63
N HIS A 62 1.73 0.79 3.14
CA HIS A 62 1.18 2.13 3.33
C HIS A 62 1.16 2.83 1.97
N CYS A 63 -0.03 3.19 1.52
CA CYS A 63 -0.25 4.02 0.34
C CYS A 63 -0.93 5.34 0.73
N ASP A 64 -0.48 6.45 0.14
CA ASP A 64 -1.24 7.70 0.11
C ASP A 64 -1.73 8.00 -1.31
N ILE A 65 -2.74 8.84 -1.45
CA ILE A 65 -3.03 9.52 -2.73
C ILE A 65 -2.80 11.02 -2.51
N LYS A 66 -1.83 11.59 -3.23
CA LYS A 66 -1.44 13.01 -3.14
C LYS A 66 -1.15 13.53 -4.54
N ASP A 67 -1.56 14.77 -4.81
CA ASP A 67 -1.27 15.45 -6.08
C ASP A 67 -1.61 14.59 -7.32
N ASP A 68 -2.78 13.94 -7.29
CA ASP A 68 -3.29 13.03 -8.32
C ASP A 68 -2.33 11.87 -8.65
N LYS A 69 -1.63 11.33 -7.64
CA LYS A 69 -0.75 10.16 -7.74
C LYS A 69 -0.85 9.25 -6.54
N ILE A 70 -0.56 7.97 -6.75
CA ILE A 70 -0.45 6.98 -5.68
C ILE A 70 0.98 6.99 -5.15
N TRP A 71 1.14 7.21 -3.85
CA TRP A 71 2.43 7.20 -3.18
C TRP A 71 2.58 5.91 -2.39
N LEU A 72 3.54 5.06 -2.76
CA LEU A 72 3.93 3.89 -1.98
C LEU A 72 4.87 4.36 -0.86
N GLN A 73 4.32 4.56 0.33
CA GLN A 73 5.07 5.07 1.48
C GLN A 73 5.82 3.96 2.20
N GLU A 74 5.28 2.73 2.17
CA GLU A 74 5.91 1.56 2.77
C GLU A 74 5.49 0.30 2.02
N ASN A 75 6.45 -0.62 1.82
CA ASN A 75 6.21 -1.98 1.37
C ASN A 75 7.22 -2.90 2.08
N ASN A 76 6.81 -3.44 3.22
CA ASN A 76 7.63 -4.34 4.03
C ASN A 76 7.49 -5.81 3.61
N THR A 77 7.30 -6.05 2.31
CA THR A 77 7.12 -7.39 1.74
C THR A 77 8.02 -7.55 0.50
N GLU A 78 8.14 -8.77 0.00
CA GLU A 78 8.83 -9.06 -1.27
C GLU A 78 7.92 -8.85 -2.50
N ILE A 79 6.72 -8.30 -2.30
CA ILE A 79 5.70 -8.18 -3.34
C ILE A 79 5.95 -6.94 -4.20
N GLU A 80 5.90 -7.11 -5.52
CA GLU A 80 5.97 -6.04 -6.52
C GLU A 80 4.60 -5.35 -6.66
N VAL A 81 4.24 -4.53 -5.66
CA VAL A 81 2.94 -3.84 -5.58
C VAL A 81 2.65 -2.96 -6.81
N ASP A 82 3.69 -2.44 -7.45
CA ASP A 82 3.58 -1.65 -8.67
C ASP A 82 3.01 -2.45 -9.84
N ARG A 83 3.34 -3.75 -9.96
CA ARG A 83 2.78 -4.60 -11.03
C ARG A 83 1.28 -4.81 -10.86
N ASP A 84 0.83 -5.10 -9.64
CA ASP A 84 -0.60 -5.28 -9.36
C ASP A 84 -1.38 -3.98 -9.64
N LEU A 85 -0.79 -2.82 -9.34
CA LEU A 85 -1.38 -1.53 -9.71
C LEU A 85 -1.42 -1.31 -11.23
N GLN A 86 -0.38 -1.72 -11.96
CA GLN A 86 -0.36 -1.69 -13.43
C GLN A 86 -1.45 -2.58 -14.05
N GLU A 87 -1.67 -3.77 -13.52
CA GLU A 87 -2.77 -4.66 -13.95
C GLU A 87 -4.15 -4.04 -13.71
N MET A 88 -4.27 -3.15 -12.72
CA MET A 88 -5.48 -2.35 -12.46
C MET A 88 -5.59 -1.10 -13.36
N GLY A 89 -4.64 -0.87 -14.27
CA GLY A 89 -4.63 0.25 -15.20
C GLY A 89 -3.85 1.48 -14.73
N ILE A 90 -3.07 1.39 -13.66
CA ILE A 90 -2.25 2.49 -13.13
C ILE A 90 -0.85 2.44 -13.73
N SER A 91 -0.45 3.44 -14.51
CA SER A 91 0.90 3.49 -15.07
C SER A 91 1.96 3.86 -14.02
N GLN A 92 3.23 3.51 -14.25
CA GLN A 92 4.34 3.88 -13.36
C GLN A 92 4.49 5.41 -13.18
N LYS A 93 4.05 6.22 -14.15
CA LYS A 93 4.08 7.69 -14.06
C LYS A 93 3.01 8.27 -13.13
N GLU A 94 2.11 7.43 -12.67
CA GLU A 94 1.06 7.74 -11.69
C GLU A 94 1.41 7.25 -10.28
N ILE A 95 2.54 6.55 -10.14
CA ILE A 95 3.02 5.98 -8.88
C ILE A 95 4.31 6.69 -8.48
N VAL A 96 4.39 7.09 -7.22
CA VAL A 96 5.61 7.61 -6.59
C VAL A 96 6.09 6.59 -5.56
N VAL A 97 7.36 6.19 -5.64
CA VAL A 97 7.99 5.38 -4.60
C VAL A 97 8.40 6.30 -3.45
N GLY A 98 7.49 6.47 -2.49
CA GLY A 98 7.61 7.42 -1.38
C GLY A 98 8.77 7.11 -0.43
N PHE A 99 9.05 5.83 -0.19
CA PHE A 99 10.18 5.39 0.63
C PHE A 99 11.55 5.54 -0.04
N HIS A 100 11.61 5.85 -1.35
CA HIS A 100 12.85 6.29 -1.98
C HIS A 100 13.13 7.75 -1.61
N HIS A 101 14.40 8.06 -1.30
CA HIS A 101 14.83 9.43 -1.06
C HIS A 101 14.49 10.31 -2.28
N PRO A 102 14.00 11.56 -2.11
CA PRO A 102 13.61 12.39 -3.24
C PRO A 102 14.67 12.54 -4.33
N SER A 103 15.95 12.64 -3.96
CA SER A 103 17.06 12.79 -4.91
C SER A 103 17.31 11.57 -5.79
N VAL A 104 16.77 10.39 -5.45
CA VAL A 104 17.00 9.17 -6.25
C VAL A 104 15.81 8.80 -7.13
N ARG A 105 14.65 9.45 -6.95
CA ARG A 105 13.44 9.12 -7.70
C ARG A 105 13.56 9.44 -9.19
N GLU A 106 14.38 10.43 -9.55
CA GLU A 106 14.65 10.80 -10.95
C GLU A 106 15.35 9.69 -11.74
N TYR A 107 16.03 8.76 -11.07
CA TYR A 107 16.72 7.63 -11.68
C TYR A 107 15.85 6.37 -11.75
N SER A 108 14.55 6.48 -11.44
CA SER A 108 13.59 5.38 -11.50
C SER A 108 12.57 5.58 -12.62
N ASP A 109 11.90 4.51 -13.05
CA ASP A 109 10.85 4.59 -14.06
C ASP A 109 9.54 5.20 -13.53
N PHE A 110 9.45 5.44 -12.22
CA PHE A 110 8.30 6.00 -11.52
C PHE A 110 8.23 7.53 -11.60
N ALA A 111 7.18 8.10 -11.00
CA ALA A 111 7.10 9.54 -10.78
C ALA A 111 8.00 10.01 -9.62
N THR A 112 8.45 11.26 -9.70
CA THR A 112 9.31 11.90 -8.69
C THR A 112 8.52 12.55 -7.55
N ALA A 113 7.31 13.03 -7.88
CA ALA A 113 6.30 13.58 -7.00
C ALA A 113 4.92 13.35 -7.63
#